data_AF-A0A2L2YYF9-F1
#
_entry.id   AF-A0A2L2YYF9-F1
#
_cell.length_a   1.000
_cell.length_b   1.000
_cell.length_c   1.000
_cell.angle_alpha   90.00
_cell.angle_beta   90.00
_cell.angle_gamma   90.00
#
_symmetry.space_group_name_H-M   'P 1'
#
loop_
_entity.id
_entity.type
_entity.pdbx_description
1 polymer ?
#
loop_
_entity_poly.entity_id
_entity_poly.type
_entity_poly.pdbx_seq_one_letter_code
_entity_poly.pdbx_strand_id
1 'polypeptide(L)'
;GKQARRTESSSPLGELFDHGCDSISTVFVSLGICIAVKLGAYSNWMFFQCFIAISLFYCAHWQTYITGSLKFGKFDVTECQVSIIFVHIISAFFGTDIWMNKVPFLNIELRVLPILL
;
A
#
# COMPACT_ATOMS: atom_id res chain seq x y z
N GLY A 1 8.63 11.54 12.76
CA GLY A 1 7.83 11.50 14.01
C GLY A 1 8.60 11.45 15.34
N LYS A 2 9.00 10.26 15.84
CA LYS A 2 9.48 10.07 17.24
C LYS A 2 10.71 10.93 17.60
N GLN A 3 11.69 10.98 16.70
CA GLN A 3 12.90 11.77 16.93
C GLN A 3 12.58 13.27 17.06
N ALA A 4 11.72 13.81 16.18
CA ALA A 4 11.32 15.21 16.22
C ALA A 4 10.56 15.60 17.51
N ARG A 5 9.86 14.65 18.16
CA ARG A 5 9.27 14.86 19.49
C ARG A 5 10.34 14.86 20.57
N ARG A 6 11.30 13.93 20.50
CA ARG A 6 12.43 13.83 21.45
C ARG A 6 13.32 15.06 21.43
N THR A 7 13.53 15.65 20.26
CA THR A 7 14.40 16.84 20.07
C THR A 7 13.63 18.16 20.08
N GLU A 8 12.33 18.14 20.43
CA GLU A 8 11.45 19.33 20.41
C GLU A 8 11.44 20.08 19.07
N SER A 9 11.74 19.39 17.97
CA SER A 9 11.89 19.97 16.63
C SER A 9 10.70 19.65 15.72
N SER A 10 9.52 19.42 16.30
CA SER A 10 8.30 19.12 15.55
C SER A 10 7.76 20.39 14.87
N SER A 11 7.45 20.34 13.58
CA SER A 11 6.97 21.50 12.82
C SER A 11 6.01 21.09 11.68
N PRO A 12 5.14 22.00 11.20
CA PRO A 12 4.28 21.75 10.04
C PRO A 12 5.06 21.42 8.76
N LEU A 13 6.24 22.02 8.58
CA LEU A 13 7.10 21.71 7.44
C LEU A 13 7.64 20.28 7.52
N GLY A 14 8.00 19.82 8.72
CA GLY A 14 8.44 18.44 8.95
C GLY A 14 7.34 17.42 8.65
N GLU A 15 6.11 17.73 9.05
CA GLU A 15 4.93 16.91 8.73
C GLU A 15 4.65 16.88 7.22
N LEU A 16 4.68 18.05 6.56
CA LEU A 16 4.55 18.14 5.10
C LEU A 16 5.61 17.30 4.36
N PHE A 17 6.85 17.33 4.84
CA PHE A 17 7.92 16.54 4.26
C PHE A 17 7.73 15.04 4.46
N ASP A 18 7.30 14.60 5.66
CA ASP A 18 6.97 13.20 5.98
C ASP A 18 5.89 12.67 5.02
N HIS A 19 4.79 13.40 4.86
CA HIS A 19 3.70 13.04 3.94
C HIS A 19 4.13 13.08 2.46
N GLY A 20 5.03 14.00 2.09
CA GLY A 20 5.63 14.04 0.76
C GLY A 20 6.45 12.78 0.46
N CYS A 21 7.27 12.33 1.42
CA CYS A 21 7.99 11.07 1.32
C CYS A 21 7.03 9.87 1.24
N ASP A 22 5.96 9.85 2.04
CA ASP A 22 4.95 8.79 2.02
C ASP A 22 4.21 8.73 0.68
N SER A 23 3.95 9.88 0.04
CA SER A 23 3.34 9.95 -1.28
C SER A 23 4.21 9.27 -2.34
N ILE A 24 5.52 9.54 -2.32
CA ILE A 24 6.48 8.96 -3.27
C ILE A 24 6.66 7.46 -2.99
N SER A 25 6.81 7.08 -1.71
CA SER A 25 7.01 5.68 -1.33
C SER A 25 5.81 4.81 -1.69
N THR A 26 4.59 5.35 -1.58
CA THR A 26 3.35 4.65 -1.97
C THR A 26 3.37 4.17 -3.42
N VAL A 27 3.96 4.93 -4.35
CA VAL A 27 4.12 4.52 -5.75
C VAL A 27 5.00 3.26 -5.85
N PHE A 28 6.15 3.27 -5.18
CA PHE A 28 7.07 2.13 -5.20
C PHE A 28 6.50 0.90 -4.50
N VAL A 29 5.80 1.09 -3.38
CA VAL A 29 5.12 0.01 -2.65
C VAL A 29 4.03 -0.63 -3.51
N SER A 30 3.22 0.20 -4.20
CA SER A 30 2.16 -0.28 -5.09
C SER A 30 2.71 -1.06 -6.29
N LEU A 31 3.79 -0.58 -6.91
CA LEU A 31 4.49 -1.33 -7.97
C LEU A 31 5.15 -2.61 -7.42
N GLY A 32 5.73 -2.54 -6.22
CA GLY A 32 6.39 -3.66 -5.56
C GLY A 32 5.45 -4.86 -5.36
N ILE A 33 4.22 -4.60 -4.90
CA ILE A 33 3.22 -5.68 -4.79
C ILE A 33 2.80 -6.22 -6.16
N CYS A 34 2.61 -5.36 -7.16
CA CYS A 34 2.29 -5.80 -8.53
C CYS A 34 3.37 -6.73 -9.10
N ILE A 35 4.65 -6.44 -8.82
CA ILE A 35 5.78 -7.28 -9.22
C ILE A 35 5.77 -8.60 -8.44
N ALA A 36 5.62 -8.55 -7.11
CA ALA A 36 5.63 -9.73 -6.24
C ALA A 36 4.60 -10.78 -6.66
N VAL A 37 3.41 -10.34 -7.08
CA VAL A 37 2.29 -11.20 -7.47
C VAL A 37 2.19 -11.43 -8.98
N LYS A 38 3.16 -10.97 -9.77
CA LYS A 38 3.16 -11.07 -11.25
C LYS A 38 1.90 -10.49 -11.90
N LEU A 39 1.42 -9.34 -11.40
CA LEU A 39 0.21 -8.69 -11.90
C LEU A 39 0.39 -8.04 -13.29
N GLY A 40 1.64 -7.87 -13.75
CA GLY A 40 1.94 -7.31 -15.08
C GLY A 40 1.34 -8.09 -16.26
N ALA A 41 0.99 -9.36 -16.08
CA ALA A 41 0.23 -10.15 -17.07
C ALA A 41 -1.19 -9.61 -17.31
N TYR A 42 -1.71 -8.82 -16.35
CA TYR A 42 -3.02 -8.20 -16.37
C TYR A 42 -2.89 -6.68 -16.22
N SER A 43 -2.44 -6.00 -17.27
CA SER A 43 -2.15 -4.56 -17.26
C SER A 43 -3.30 -3.67 -16.75
N ASN A 44 -4.56 -4.01 -17.08
CA ASN A 44 -5.73 -3.29 -16.58
C ASN A 44 -5.88 -3.38 -15.05
N TRP A 45 -5.63 -4.56 -14.49
CA TRP A 45 -5.70 -4.79 -13.03
C TRP A 45 -4.52 -4.14 -12.30
N MET A 46 -3.33 -4.18 -12.90
CA MET A 46 -2.17 -3.46 -12.39
C MET A 46 -2.42 -1.95 -12.36
N PHE A 47 -2.96 -1.38 -13.44
CA PHE A 47 -3.32 0.03 -13.49
C PHE A 47 -4.37 0.38 -12.42
N PHE A 48 -5.43 -0.44 -12.31
CA PHE A 48 -6.48 -0.25 -11.33
C PHE A 48 -5.92 -0.25 -9.90
N GLN A 49 -5.08 -1.22 -9.54
CA GLN A 49 -4.44 -1.30 -8.22
C GLN A 49 -3.62 -0.05 -7.90
N CYS A 50 -2.74 0.37 -8.82
CA CYS A 50 -1.91 1.56 -8.63
C CYS A 50 -2.75 2.83 -8.50
N PHE A 51 -3.78 2.96 -9.34
CA PHE A 51 -4.67 4.11 -9.33
C PHE A 51 -5.45 4.20 -8.01
N ILE A 52 -5.98 3.09 -7.51
CA ILE A 52 -6.71 3.04 -6.23
C ILE A 52 -5.78 3.37 -5.06
N ALA A 53 -4.58 2.78 -5.00
CA ALA A 53 -3.63 3.05 -3.92
C ALA A 53 -3.29 4.55 -3.80
N ILE A 54 -3.00 5.20 -4.93
CA ILE A 54 -2.69 6.64 -4.97
C ILE A 54 -3.93 7.48 -4.65
N SER A 55 -5.09 7.09 -5.17
CA SER A 55 -6.35 7.82 -4.94
C SER A 55 -6.77 7.78 -3.48
N LEU A 56 -6.67 6.63 -2.81
CA LEU A 56 -6.99 6.49 -1.38
C LEU A 56 -6.05 7.33 -0.52
N PHE A 57 -4.75 7.29 -0.82
CA PHE A 57 -3.76 8.13 -0.14
C PHE A 57 -4.09 9.62 -0.30
N TYR A 58 -4.40 10.06 -1.52
CA TYR A 58 -4.80 11.44 -1.78
C TYR A 58 -6.07 11.83 -1.02
N CYS A 59 -7.11 10.99 -1.05
CA CYS A 59 -8.37 11.24 -0.36
C CYS A 59 -8.18 11.40 1.16
N ALA A 60 -7.33 10.59 1.79
CA ALA A 60 -7.02 10.71 3.22
C ALA A 60 -6.38 12.07 3.57
N HIS A 61 -5.46 12.55 2.72
CA HIS A 61 -4.81 13.85 2.90
C HIS A 61 -5.75 15.01 2.58
N TRP A 62 -6.59 14.87 1.55
CA TRP A 62 -7.65 15.83 1.23
C TRP A 62 -8.64 15.99 2.38
N GLN A 63 -9.06 14.88 2.99
CA GLN A 63 -9.92 14.92 4.19
C GLN A 63 -9.21 15.61 5.35
N THR A 64 -7.91 15.34 5.54
CA THR A 64 -7.10 16.00 6.59
C THR A 64 -7.00 17.50 6.36
N TYR A 65 -6.81 17.93 5.11
CA TYR A 65 -6.80 19.34 4.72
C TYR A 65 -8.13 20.04 5.09
N ILE A 66 -9.27 19.40 4.83
CA ILE A 66 -10.58 19.99 5.14
C ILE A 66 -10.89 19.95 6.64
N THR A 67 -10.58 18.85 7.31
CA THR A 67 -11.05 18.58 8.69
C THR A 67 -10.03 18.92 9.77
N GLY A 68 -8.80 19.25 9.39
CA GLY A 68 -7.68 19.50 10.31
C GLY A 68 -7.20 18.27 11.08
N SER A 69 -7.70 17.07 10.76
CA SER A 69 -7.31 15.83 11.44
C SER A 69 -7.34 14.62 10.50
N LEU A 70 -6.28 13.81 10.58
CA LEU A 70 -6.23 12.52 9.89
C LEU A 70 -7.00 11.49 10.72
N LYS A 71 -8.02 10.88 10.12
CA LYS A 71 -8.87 9.89 10.78
C LYS A 71 -8.49 8.50 10.30
N PHE A 72 -8.28 7.58 11.24
CA PHE A 72 -7.95 6.20 10.94
C PHE A 72 -9.16 5.28 11.08
N GLY A 73 -9.31 4.39 10.10
CA GLY A 73 -10.29 3.31 10.13
C GLY A 73 -9.83 2.14 11.02
N LYS A 74 -10.65 1.09 11.08
CA LYS A 74 -10.24 -0.20 11.66
C LYS A 74 -9.26 -0.96 10.76
N PHE A 75 -9.31 -0.69 9.48
CA PHE A 75 -8.41 -1.21 8.47
C PHE A 75 -7.92 -0.02 7.67
N ASP A 76 -6.63 0.27 7.78
CA ASP A 76 -6.00 1.47 7.25
C ASP A 76 -4.56 1.15 6.79
N VAL A 77 -3.75 2.19 6.55
CA VAL A 77 -2.39 2.08 6.02
C VAL A 77 -1.53 1.04 6.78
N THR A 78 -1.70 0.91 8.09
CA THR A 78 -0.91 -0.04 8.90
C THR A 78 -1.22 -1.48 8.55
N GLU A 79 -2.51 -1.86 8.54
CA GLU A 79 -2.95 -3.22 8.21
C GLU A 79 -2.63 -3.57 6.76
N CYS A 80 -2.79 -2.60 5.84
CA CYS A 80 -2.39 -2.75 4.44
C CYS A 80 -0.87 -3.02 4.33
N GLN A 81 -0.03 -2.24 5.00
CA GLN A 81 1.42 -2.43 4.99
C GLN A 81 1.84 -3.79 5.56
N VAL A 82 1.23 -4.24 6.66
CA VAL A 82 1.49 -5.57 7.22
C VAL A 82 1.11 -6.67 6.23
N SER A 83 0.00 -6.51 5.52
CA SER A 83 -0.43 -7.46 4.50
C SER A 83 0.54 -7.51 3.32
N ILE A 84 1.04 -6.35 2.87
CA ILE A 84 2.05 -6.24 1.81
C ILE A 84 3.36 -6.92 2.24
N ILE A 85 3.79 -6.72 3.49
CA ILE A 85 4.97 -7.39 4.06
C ILE A 85 4.78 -8.91 3.99
N PHE A 86 3.60 -9.43 4.33
CA PHE A 86 3.31 -10.86 4.27
C PHE A 86 3.35 -11.41 2.83
N VAL A 87 2.81 -10.67 1.86
CA VAL A 87 2.91 -11.01 0.42
C VAL A 87 4.37 -11.10 -0.03
N HIS A 88 5.21 -10.15 0.39
CA HIS A 88 6.64 -10.19 0.08
C HIS A 88 7.36 -11.36 0.75
N ILE A 89 7.05 -11.67 2.01
CA ILE A 89 7.61 -12.81 2.73
C ILE A 89 7.25 -14.13 2.02
N ILE A 90 5.97 -14.33 1.66
CA ILE A 90 5.55 -15.51 0.88
C ILE A 90 6.32 -15.60 -0.43
N SER A 91 6.39 -14.49 -1.17
CA SER A 91 7.10 -14.44 -2.45
C SER A 91 8.59 -14.74 -2.30
N ALA A 92 9.21 -14.35 -1.18
CA ALA A 92 10.61 -14.61 -0.89
C ALA A 92 10.89 -16.09 -0.60
N PHE A 93 10.01 -16.78 0.13
CA PHE A 93 10.19 -18.19 0.49
C PHE A 93 9.74 -19.17 -0.61
N PHE A 94 8.64 -18.89 -1.30
CA PHE A 94 8.02 -19.82 -2.25
C PHE A 94 8.22 -19.43 -3.72
N GLY A 95 8.86 -18.28 -3.98
CA GLY A 95 8.93 -17.69 -5.30
C GLY A 95 7.62 -17.02 -5.72
N THR A 96 7.68 -16.23 -6.79
CA THR A 96 6.52 -15.46 -7.28
C THR A 96 5.51 -16.31 -8.07
N ASP A 97 5.89 -17.52 -8.50
CA ASP A 97 5.01 -18.43 -9.24
C ASP A 97 3.83 -18.95 -8.40
N ILE A 98 3.95 -18.95 -7.06
CA ILE A 98 2.88 -19.39 -6.17
C ILE A 98 1.57 -18.63 -6.40
N TRP A 99 1.64 -17.34 -6.74
CA TRP A 99 0.49 -16.47 -6.98
C TRP A 99 -0.27 -16.81 -8.27
N MET A 100 0.32 -17.61 -9.15
CA MET A 100 -0.33 -18.07 -10.37
C MET A 100 -1.21 -19.30 -10.14
N ASN A 101 -1.11 -19.94 -8.98
CA ASN A 101 -1.95 -21.09 -8.65
C ASN A 101 -3.39 -20.64 -8.42
N LYS A 102 -4.34 -21.52 -8.78
CA LYS A 102 -5.77 -21.29 -8.55
C LYS A 102 -6.14 -21.63 -7.11
N VAL A 103 -6.98 -20.78 -6.53
CA VAL A 103 -7.63 -21.08 -5.25
C VAL A 103 -8.58 -22.27 -5.45
N PRO A 104 -8.45 -23.36 -4.67
CA PRO A 104 -9.38 -24.47 -4.72
C PRO A 104 -10.82 -23.97 -4.57
N PHE A 105 -11.76 -24.54 -5.33
CA PHE A 105 -13.20 -24.23 -5.33
C PHE A 105 -13.63 -22.88 -5.95
N LEU A 106 -12.78 -21.85 -5.95
CA LEU A 106 -13.11 -20.54 -6.54
C LEU A 106 -12.66 -20.36 -7.99
N ASN A 107 -11.73 -21.18 -8.48
CA ASN A 107 -11.17 -21.10 -9.84
C ASN A 107 -10.54 -19.74 -10.22
N ILE A 108 -10.28 -18.87 -9.23
CA ILE A 108 -9.59 -17.58 -9.37
C ILE A 108 -8.12 -17.78 -9.01
N GLU A 109 -7.21 -17.06 -9.70
CA GLU A 109 -5.78 -17.09 -9.38
C GLU A 109 -5.48 -16.35 -8.07
N LEU A 110 -4.55 -16.89 -7.28
CA LEU A 110 -4.13 -16.32 -5.99
C LEU A 110 -3.64 -14.87 -6.12
N ARG A 111 -3.07 -14.48 -7.26
CA ARG A 111 -2.58 -13.11 -7.51
C ARG A 111 -3.66 -12.03 -7.49
N VAL A 112 -4.93 -12.40 -7.57
CA VAL A 112 -6.06 -11.46 -7.50
C VAL A 112 -6.39 -11.12 -6.04
N LEU A 113 -6.08 -12.01 -5.08
CA LEU A 113 -6.40 -11.77 -3.68
C LEU A 113 -5.75 -10.49 -3.11
N PRO A 114 -4.48 -10.18 -3.40
CA PRO A 114 -3.88 -8.94 -2.90
C PRO A 114 -4.41 -7.65 -3.53
N ILE A 115 -5.23 -7.74 -4.59
CA ILE A 115 -5.96 -6.61 -5.19
C ILE A 115 -7.23 -6.30 -4.38
N LEU A 116 -7.74 -7.28 -3.64
CA LEU A 116 -8.96 -7.15 -2.82
C LEU A 116 -8.69 -6.59 -1.42
N LEU A 117 -7.42 -6.43 -1.05
CA LEU A 117 -6.95 -5.79 0.18
C LEU A 117 -6.86 -4.27 -0.03
#